data_AF-A0A4Y8V374-F1
#
_entry.id   AF-A0A4Y8V374-F1
#
_cell.length_a   1.000
_cell.length_b   1.000
_cell.length_c   1.000
_cell.angle_alpha   90.00
_cell.angle_beta   90.00
_cell.angle_gamma   90.00
#
_symmetry.space_group_name_H-M   'P 1'
#
loop_
_entity.id
_entity.type
_entity.pdbx_description
1 polymer ?
#
loop_
_entity_poly.entity_id
_entity_poly.type
_entity_poly.pdbx_seq_one_letter_code
_entity_poly.pdbx_strand_id
1 'polypeptide(L)'
;MVINLLPWRQSRYKKRQRLIVQLLMAITVCHLVIGLYIVLTHLERTQLLLQHSTRVQQLLHRAAHDQQSLRQSYELQLAKVQSSQVMLTRWQKNADLQAMLFKWGSLGKSIDVRQVIWDDKGLQLFGEADDAGVIRVLKKMLAAQAQNQQIELSSGGKFQFLMSTTPAEIVFGGSNI
;
A
#
# COMPACT_ATOMS: atom_id res chain seq x y z
N MET A 1 -39.20 -28.46 -102.69
CA MET A 1 -40.25 -28.93 -101.76
C MET A 1 -39.79 -30.22 -101.10
N VAL A 2 -39.07 -30.13 -99.97
CA VAL A 2 -38.84 -31.26 -99.07
C VAL A 2 -39.77 -31.03 -97.89
N ILE A 3 -40.76 -31.90 -97.77
CA ILE A 3 -41.94 -31.75 -96.92
C ILE A 3 -41.61 -32.08 -95.45
N ASN A 4 -42.10 -31.22 -94.57
CA ASN A 4 -42.19 -31.31 -93.11
C ASN A 4 -42.67 -32.67 -92.58
N LEU A 5 -41.74 -33.57 -92.25
CA LEU A 5 -42.05 -34.79 -91.52
C LEU A 5 -41.23 -34.90 -90.24
N LEU A 6 -41.34 -33.94 -89.31
CA LEU A 6 -40.89 -34.14 -87.92
C LEU A 6 -41.45 -33.21 -86.81
N PRO A 7 -42.68 -32.66 -86.87
CA PRO A 7 -43.19 -31.85 -85.74
C PRO A 7 -43.63 -32.68 -84.51
N TRP A 8 -43.93 -33.97 -84.66
CA TRP A 8 -44.43 -34.80 -83.55
C TRP A 8 -43.38 -35.01 -82.44
N ARG A 9 -42.15 -35.46 -82.77
CA ARG A 9 -41.14 -35.81 -81.75
C ARG A 9 -40.71 -34.63 -80.88
N GLN A 10 -40.76 -33.40 -81.42
CA GLN A 10 -40.43 -32.19 -80.67
C GLN A 10 -41.37 -31.97 -79.47
N SER A 11 -42.65 -32.35 -79.58
CA SER A 11 -43.63 -32.14 -78.51
C SER A 11 -43.33 -33.00 -77.27
N ARG A 12 -42.95 -34.27 -77.46
CA ARG A 12 -42.55 -35.16 -76.34
C ARG A 12 -41.21 -34.76 -75.70
N TYR A 13 -40.26 -34.29 -76.50
CA TYR A 13 -38.96 -33.82 -75.99
C TYR A 13 -39.10 -32.54 -75.14
N LYS A 14 -39.93 -31.58 -75.59
CA LYS A 14 -40.25 -30.37 -74.82
C LYS A 14 -40.89 -30.66 -73.45
N LYS A 15 -41.74 -31.69 -73.35
CA LYS A 15 -42.35 -32.10 -72.06
C LYS A 15 -41.31 -32.69 -71.09
N ARG A 16 -40.42 -33.56 -71.56
CA ARG A 16 -39.33 -34.13 -70.74
C ARG A 16 -38.30 -33.06 -70.34
N GLN A 17 -37.98 -32.14 -71.24
CA GLN A 17 -37.08 -31.02 -70.96
C GLN A 17 -37.63 -30.12 -69.85
N ARG A 18 -38.93 -29.80 -69.85
CA ARG A 18 -39.56 -29.03 -68.75
C ARG A 18 -39.42 -29.73 -67.40
N LEU A 19 -39.61 -31.05 -67.34
CA LEU A 19 -39.45 -31.81 -66.10
C LEU A 19 -38.00 -31.79 -65.58
N ILE A 20 -37.01 -31.92 -66.47
CA ILE A 20 -35.60 -31.85 -66.08
C ILE A 20 -35.23 -30.45 -65.56
N VAL A 21 -35.66 -29.40 -66.25
CA VAL A 21 -35.40 -28.02 -65.81
C VAL A 21 -36.06 -27.72 -64.46
N GLN A 22 -37.29 -28.20 -64.24
CA GLN A 22 -37.96 -28.07 -62.95
C GLN A 22 -37.23 -28.83 -61.83
N LEU A 23 -36.73 -30.04 -62.12
CA LEU A 23 -35.93 -30.81 -61.16
C LEU A 23 -34.63 -30.08 -60.81
N LEU A 24 -33.92 -29.54 -61.81
CA LEU A 24 -32.69 -28.78 -61.59
C LEU A 24 -32.94 -27.49 -60.79
N MET A 25 -34.00 -26.74 -61.13
CA MET A 25 -34.40 -25.56 -60.36
C MET A 25 -34.73 -25.92 -58.91
N ALA A 26 -35.47 -26.99 -58.65
CA ALA A 26 -35.78 -27.45 -57.30
C ALA A 26 -34.52 -27.84 -56.51
N ILE A 27 -33.57 -28.54 -57.14
CA ILE A 27 -32.28 -28.90 -56.54
C ILE A 27 -31.49 -27.63 -56.17
N THR A 28 -31.41 -26.64 -57.07
CA THR A 28 -30.70 -25.38 -56.79
C THR A 28 -31.32 -24.61 -55.63
N VAL A 29 -32.66 -24.54 -55.55
CA VAL A 29 -33.37 -23.91 -54.43
C VAL A 29 -33.11 -24.67 -53.13
N CYS A 30 -33.13 -26.01 -53.15
CA CYS A 30 -32.86 -26.82 -51.96
C CYS A 30 -31.45 -26.59 -51.40
N HIS A 31 -30.42 -26.59 -52.26
CA HIS A 31 -29.04 -26.29 -51.83
C HIS A 31 -28.89 -24.87 -51.28
N LEU A 32 -29.59 -23.89 -51.87
CA LEU A 32 -29.58 -22.51 -51.40
C LEU A 32 -30.23 -22.37 -50.01
N VAL A 33 -31.35 -23.06 -49.77
CA VAL A 33 -32.02 -23.08 -48.46
C VAL A 33 -31.14 -23.76 -47.40
N ILE A 34 -30.51 -24.90 -47.72
CA ILE A 34 -29.59 -25.59 -46.81
C ILE A 34 -28.39 -24.71 -46.48
N GLY A 35 -27.78 -24.09 -47.49
CA GLY A 35 -26.66 -23.17 -47.29
C GLY A 35 -27.03 -21.99 -46.39
N LEU A 36 -28.20 -21.38 -46.62
CA LEU A 36 -28.70 -20.28 -45.79
C LEU A 36 -28.95 -20.72 -44.33
N TYR A 37 -29.56 -21.90 -44.13
CA TYR A 37 -29.81 -22.44 -42.80
C TYR A 37 -28.53 -22.67 -42.00
N ILE A 38 -27.48 -23.22 -42.64
CA ILE A 38 -26.17 -23.43 -42.01
C ILE A 38 -25.56 -22.10 -41.60
N VAL A 39 -25.58 -21.09 -42.49
CA VAL A 39 -25.04 -19.75 -42.20
C VAL A 39 -25.77 -19.09 -41.03
N LEU A 40 -27.11 -19.14 -41.01
CA LEU A 40 -27.91 -18.59 -39.90
C LEU A 40 -27.59 -19.30 -38.58
N THR A 41 -27.48 -20.63 -38.58
CA THR A 41 -27.14 -21.42 -37.38
C THR A 41 -25.75 -21.05 -36.85
N HIS A 42 -24.76 -20.84 -37.73
CA HIS A 42 -23.42 -20.39 -37.30
C HIS A 42 -23.41 -18.95 -36.78
N LEU A 43 -24.21 -18.05 -37.37
CA LEU A 43 -24.36 -16.67 -36.91
C LEU A 43 -24.97 -16.61 -35.51
N GLU A 44 -26.02 -17.39 -35.22
CA GLU A 44 -26.63 -17.43 -33.88
C GLU A 44 -25.65 -17.93 -32.81
N ARG A 45 -24.91 -19.00 -33.11
CA ARG A 45 -23.89 -19.55 -32.19
C ARG A 45 -22.76 -18.56 -31.92
N THR A 46 -22.27 -17.87 -32.94
CA THR A 46 -21.20 -16.88 -32.78
C THR A 46 -21.67 -15.64 -32.02
N GLN A 47 -22.90 -15.18 -32.23
CA GLN A 47 -23.50 -14.10 -31.45
C GLN A 47 -23.61 -14.45 -29.97
N LEU A 48 -24.07 -15.66 -29.64
CA LEU A 48 -24.17 -16.12 -28.26
C LEU A 48 -22.80 -16.18 -27.57
N LEU A 49 -21.77 -16.68 -28.27
CA LEU A 49 -20.39 -16.70 -27.75
C LEU A 49 -19.84 -15.28 -27.50
N LEU A 50 -20.09 -14.33 -28.40
CA LEU A 50 -19.69 -12.93 -28.22
C LEU A 50 -20.38 -12.28 -27.02
N GLN A 51 -21.67 -12.55 -26.80
CA GLN A 51 -22.41 -12.07 -25.62
C GLN A 51 -21.85 -12.63 -24.31
N HIS A 52 -21.52 -13.93 -24.28
CA HIS A 52 -20.88 -14.51 -23.09
C HIS A 52 -19.47 -13.94 -22.86
N SER A 53 -18.67 -13.80 -23.92
CA SER A 53 -17.32 -13.23 -23.82
C SER A 53 -17.33 -11.80 -23.27
N THR A 54 -18.20 -10.94 -23.79
CA THR A 54 -18.35 -9.55 -23.31
C THR A 54 -18.81 -9.50 -21.85
N ARG A 55 -19.75 -10.37 -21.44
CA ARG A 55 -20.18 -10.46 -20.03
C ARG A 55 -19.04 -10.88 -19.11
N VAL A 56 -18.23 -11.86 -19.53
CA VAL A 56 -17.04 -12.30 -18.76
C VAL A 56 -16.01 -11.17 -18.66
N GLN A 57 -15.73 -10.45 -19.75
CA GLN A 57 -14.83 -9.29 -19.74
C GLN A 57 -15.29 -8.19 -18.79
N GLN A 58 -16.59 -7.88 -18.76
CA GLN A 58 -17.14 -6.89 -17.83
C GLN A 58 -17.01 -7.34 -16.37
N LEU A 59 -17.25 -8.62 -16.07
CA LEU A 59 -17.07 -9.17 -14.73
C LEU A 59 -15.60 -9.13 -14.31
N LEU A 60 -14.68 -9.49 -15.20
CA LEU A 60 -13.24 -9.39 -14.95
C LEU A 60 -12.78 -7.95 -14.70
N HIS A 61 -13.28 -6.99 -15.48
CA HIS A 61 -12.97 -5.58 -15.29
C HIS A 61 -13.47 -5.06 -13.94
N ARG A 62 -14.70 -5.43 -13.54
CA ARG A 62 -15.25 -5.08 -12.22
C ARG A 62 -14.41 -5.71 -11.09
N ALA A 63 -14.08 -6.99 -11.20
CA ALA A 63 -13.25 -7.68 -10.21
C ALA A 63 -11.86 -7.04 -10.07
N ALA A 64 -11.23 -6.64 -11.19
CA ALA A 64 -9.95 -5.94 -11.18
C ALA A 64 -10.05 -4.57 -10.49
N HIS A 65 -11.10 -3.80 -10.78
CA HIS A 65 -11.34 -2.50 -10.16
C HIS A 65 -11.60 -2.64 -8.64
N ASP A 66 -12.40 -3.63 -8.24
CA ASP A 66 -12.69 -3.90 -6.82
C ASP A 66 -11.41 -4.32 -6.06
N GLN A 67 -10.55 -5.16 -6.68
CA GLN A 67 -9.27 -5.54 -6.11
C GLN A 67 -8.33 -4.32 -5.92
N GLN A 68 -8.31 -3.41 -6.89
CA GLN A 68 -7.51 -2.18 -6.79
C GLN A 68 -8.02 -1.25 -5.67
N SER A 69 -9.34 -1.09 -5.56
CA SER A 69 -9.97 -0.31 -4.49
C SER A 69 -9.65 -0.87 -3.10
N LEU A 70 -9.76 -2.20 -2.94
CA LEU A 70 -9.38 -2.88 -1.69
C LEU A 70 -7.91 -2.64 -1.34
N ARG A 71 -7.01 -2.75 -2.33
CA ARG A 71 -5.58 -2.49 -2.12
C ARG A 71 -5.32 -1.05 -1.64
N GLN A 72 -5.93 -0.06 -2.27
CA GLN A 72 -5.80 1.34 -1.86
C GLN A 72 -6.32 1.57 -0.43
N SER A 73 -7.45 0.96 -0.08
CA SER A 73 -8.00 1.05 1.27
C SER A 73 -7.07 0.44 2.32
N TYR A 74 -6.43 -0.69 2.00
CA TYR A 74 -5.48 -1.36 2.85
C TYR A 74 -4.19 -0.54 3.04
N GLU A 75 -3.65 0.03 1.96
CA GLU A 75 -2.47 0.92 2.02
C GLU A 75 -2.74 2.15 2.90
N LEU A 76 -3.95 2.73 2.81
CA LEU A 76 -4.38 3.83 3.69
C LEU A 76 -4.49 3.40 5.17
N GLN A 77 -4.99 2.19 5.45
CA GLN A 77 -5.06 1.67 6.82
C GLN A 77 -3.67 1.41 7.39
N LEU A 78 -2.76 0.83 6.60
CA LEU A 78 -1.37 0.64 7.00
C LEU A 78 -0.69 1.96 7.36
N ALA A 79 -0.86 3.00 6.52
CA ALA A 79 -0.31 4.33 6.80
C ALA A 79 -0.86 4.92 8.11
N LYS A 80 -2.17 4.76 8.37
CA LYS A 80 -2.78 5.18 9.65
C LYS A 80 -2.17 4.44 10.83
N VAL A 81 -2.06 3.11 10.76
CA VAL A 81 -1.45 2.29 11.83
C VAL A 81 -0.01 2.71 12.10
N GLN A 82 0.80 2.93 11.06
CA GLN A 82 2.17 3.41 11.21
C GLN A 82 2.24 4.78 11.87
N SER A 83 1.36 5.72 11.49
CA SER A 83 1.30 7.04 12.12
C SER A 83 0.91 6.96 13.59
N SER A 84 -0.05 6.09 13.95
CA SER A 84 -0.44 5.83 15.34
C SER A 84 0.71 5.21 16.14
N GLN A 85 1.48 4.30 15.54
CA GLN A 85 2.65 3.69 16.18
C GLN A 85 3.73 4.72 16.52
N VAL A 86 3.98 5.68 15.61
CA VAL A 86 4.93 6.78 15.86
C VAL A 86 4.45 7.66 17.01
N MET A 87 3.15 7.99 17.04
CA MET A 87 2.57 8.77 18.14
C MET A 87 2.65 8.03 19.48
N LEU A 88 2.31 6.74 19.52
CA LEU A 88 2.44 5.91 20.71
C LEU A 88 3.88 5.87 21.23
N THR A 89 4.85 5.73 20.32
CA THR A 89 6.28 5.75 20.69
C THR A 89 6.69 7.09 21.28
N ARG A 90 6.18 8.21 20.74
CA ARG A 90 6.42 9.55 21.30
C ARG A 90 5.76 9.72 22.67
N TRP A 91 4.54 9.23 22.84
CA TRP A 91 3.84 9.28 24.13
C TRP A 91 4.54 8.45 25.20
N GLN A 92 5.02 7.25 24.86
CA GLN A 92 5.80 6.42 25.78
C GLN A 92 7.05 7.16 26.26
N LYS A 93 7.82 7.77 25.33
CA LYS A 93 8.99 8.58 25.68
C LYS A 93 8.62 9.75 26.61
N ASN A 94 7.51 10.43 26.35
CA ASN A 94 7.05 11.52 27.20
C ASN A 94 6.62 11.04 28.60
N ALA A 95 5.97 9.88 28.68
CA ALA A 95 5.58 9.27 29.96
C ALA A 95 6.81 8.87 30.79
N ASP A 96 7.82 8.25 30.15
CA ASP A 96 9.08 7.89 30.81
C ASP A 96 9.82 9.14 31.32
N LEU A 97 9.77 10.23 30.55
CA LEU A 97 10.32 11.53 30.95
C LEU A 97 9.59 12.14 32.15
N GLN A 98 8.26 12.14 32.15
CA GLN A 98 7.48 12.61 33.29
C GLN A 98 7.78 11.78 34.55
N ALA A 99 7.93 10.46 34.41
CA ALA A 99 8.32 9.60 35.51
C ALA A 99 9.73 9.94 36.05
N MET A 100 10.68 10.26 35.16
CA MET A 100 12.03 10.68 35.56
C MET A 100 12.03 12.05 36.26
N LEU A 101 11.34 13.05 35.70
CA LEU A 101 11.20 14.37 36.32
C LEU A 101 10.48 14.30 37.67
N PHE A 102 9.46 13.44 37.82
CA PHE A 102 8.80 13.21 39.10
C PHE A 102 9.77 12.61 40.14
N LYS A 103 10.55 11.60 39.74
CA LYS A 103 11.62 11.04 40.60
C LYS A 103 12.61 12.13 41.01
N TRP A 104 12.95 13.05 40.10
CA TRP A 104 13.89 14.14 40.38
C TRP A 104 13.31 15.24 41.25
N GLY A 105 12.05 15.63 41.06
CA GLY A 105 11.34 16.57 41.94
C GLY A 105 11.19 16.03 43.36
N SER A 106 11.11 14.70 43.52
CA SER A 106 11.11 14.05 44.84
C SER A 106 12.46 14.08 45.58
N LEU A 107 13.57 14.46 44.91
CA LEU A 107 14.90 14.55 45.53
C LEU A 107 15.09 15.76 46.46
N GLY A 108 14.06 16.60 46.65
CA GLY A 108 14.03 17.65 47.66
C GLY A 108 14.83 18.90 47.28
N LYS A 109 14.61 19.97 48.06
CA LYS A 109 14.99 21.40 47.86
C LYS A 109 16.49 21.72 47.62
N SER A 110 17.32 20.76 47.24
CA SER A 110 18.78 20.91 47.12
C SER A 110 19.27 21.20 45.69
N ILE A 111 18.37 21.22 44.70
CA ILE A 111 18.72 21.40 43.29
C ILE A 111 17.65 22.29 42.63
N ASP A 112 18.03 23.49 42.23
CA ASP A 112 17.19 24.41 41.45
C ASP A 112 17.46 24.19 39.96
N VAL A 113 16.66 23.33 39.32
CA VAL A 113 16.76 23.08 37.87
C VAL A 113 16.08 24.24 37.14
N ARG A 114 16.88 25.10 36.49
CA ARG A 114 16.39 26.32 35.84
C ARG A 114 16.02 26.14 34.37
N GLN A 115 16.68 25.22 33.67
CA GLN A 115 16.44 25.02 32.25
C GLN A 115 16.62 23.55 31.87
N VAL A 116 15.70 23.07 31.04
CA VAL A 116 15.72 21.72 30.48
C VAL A 116 15.66 21.88 28.96
N ILE A 117 16.68 21.38 28.26
CA ILE A 117 16.74 21.40 26.79
C ILE A 117 16.75 19.96 26.28
N TRP A 118 15.84 19.68 25.35
CA TRP A 118 15.74 18.38 24.67
C TRP A 118 16.01 18.57 23.19
N ASP A 119 17.11 18.01 22.71
CA ASP A 119 17.48 18.01 21.29
C ASP A 119 17.80 16.58 20.81
N ASP A 120 18.17 16.44 19.54
CA ASP A 120 18.52 15.15 18.94
C ASP A 120 19.83 14.55 19.53
N LYS A 121 20.57 15.31 20.35
CA LYS A 121 21.83 14.89 20.99
C LYS A 121 21.62 14.42 22.44
N GLY A 122 20.44 14.64 23.02
CA GLY A 122 20.05 14.10 24.31
C GLY A 122 19.36 15.10 25.23
N LEU A 123 19.25 14.72 26.50
CA LEU A 123 18.69 15.58 27.54
C LEU A 123 19.82 16.39 28.18
N GLN A 124 19.67 17.72 28.13
CA GLN A 124 20.55 18.67 28.81
C GLN A 124 19.78 19.34 29.94
N LEU A 125 20.33 19.27 31.16
CA LEU A 125 19.75 19.87 32.35
C LEU A 125 20.71 20.89 32.91
N PHE A 126 20.20 22.11 33.12
CA PHE A 126 20.91 23.23 33.70
C PHE A 126 20.25 23.61 35.00
N GLY A 127 21.05 23.76 36.05
CA GLY A 127 20.57 24.18 37.34
C GLY A 127 21.67 24.73 38.23
N GLU A 128 21.24 25.23 39.38
CA GLU A 128 22.11 25.64 40.48
C GLU A 128 21.89 24.65 41.64
N ALA A 129 22.98 24.18 42.23
CA ALA A 129 22.94 23.37 43.44
C ALA A 129 23.88 24.00 44.48
N ASP A 130 23.50 23.92 45.76
CA ASP A 130 24.40 24.25 46.87
C ASP A 130 25.54 23.22 46.94
N ASP A 131 26.69 23.57 47.54
CA ASP A 131 27.87 22.69 47.57
C ASP A 131 27.55 21.29 48.14
N ALA A 132 26.63 21.22 49.12
CA ALA A 132 26.13 19.97 49.68
C ALA A 132 25.21 19.20 48.72
N GLY A 133 24.39 19.90 47.92
CA GLY A 133 23.56 19.36 46.85
C GLY A 133 24.40 18.80 45.71
N VAL A 134 25.46 19.51 45.29
CA VAL A 134 26.41 19.05 44.25
C VAL A 134 27.02 17.71 44.64
N ILE A 135 27.55 17.58 45.87
CA ILE A 135 28.15 16.33 46.36
C ILE A 135 27.12 15.20 46.46
N ARG A 136 25.87 15.52 46.85
CA ARG A 136 24.78 14.54 46.97
C ARG A 136 24.29 14.05 45.61
N VAL A 137 24.24 14.93 44.60
CA VAL A 137 23.92 14.60 43.21
C VAL A 137 25.03 13.73 42.62
N LEU A 138 26.29 14.12 42.77
CA LEU A 138 27.45 13.32 42.34
C LEU A 138 27.41 11.91 42.94
N LYS A 139 27.18 11.78 44.25
CA LYS A 139 27.07 10.46 44.92
C LYS A 139 25.90 9.63 44.39
N LYS A 140 24.73 10.24 44.15
CA LYS A 140 23.57 9.52 43.63
C LYS A 140 23.71 9.16 42.15
N MET A 141 24.39 9.96 41.34
CA MET A 141 24.65 9.66 39.93
C MET A 141 25.74 8.58 39.76
N LEU A 142 26.80 8.64 40.57
CA LEU A 142 27.79 7.55 40.68
C LEU A 142 27.15 6.23 41.13
N ALA A 143 26.19 6.28 42.05
CA ALA A 143 25.44 5.12 42.50
C ALA A 143 24.36 4.66 41.51
N ALA A 144 23.84 5.56 40.66
CA ALA A 144 22.71 5.28 39.77
C ALA A 144 23.11 4.68 38.43
N GLN A 145 24.29 4.99 37.85
CA GLN A 145 24.77 4.35 36.61
C GLN A 145 26.17 4.84 36.22
N ALA A 146 27.20 4.11 36.66
CA ALA A 146 28.54 4.20 36.09
C ALA A 146 28.56 3.53 34.71
N GLN A 147 28.12 4.23 33.66
CA GLN A 147 28.53 4.07 32.27
C GLN A 147 27.78 5.12 31.42
N ASN A 148 28.53 6.01 30.76
CA ASN A 148 28.10 6.90 29.67
C ASN A 148 27.50 8.27 30.06
N GLN A 149 28.16 9.02 30.95
CA GLN A 149 27.78 10.42 31.20
C GLN A 149 29.03 11.31 31.31
N GLN A 150 29.02 12.43 30.59
CA GLN A 150 30.00 13.51 30.74
C GLN A 150 29.37 14.57 31.64
N ILE A 151 30.03 14.87 32.76
CA ILE A 151 29.59 15.85 33.75
C ILE A 151 30.58 17.00 33.72
N GLU A 152 30.12 18.20 33.35
CA GLU A 152 30.93 19.41 33.38
C GLU A 152 30.48 20.28 34.58
N LEU A 153 31.42 20.55 35.48
CA LEU A 153 31.22 21.39 36.66
C LEU A 153 32.02 22.67 36.47
N SER A 154 31.33 23.81 36.49
CA SER A 154 31.99 25.13 36.43
C SER A 154 32.11 25.73 37.83
N SER A 155 33.17 26.49 38.08
CA SER A 155 33.36 27.20 39.36
C SER A 155 32.19 28.16 39.60
N GLY A 156 31.42 27.95 40.68
CA GLY A 156 30.27 28.78 41.05
C GLY A 156 28.92 28.06 41.18
N GLY A 157 28.88 26.75 41.40
CA GLY A 157 27.64 26.00 41.70
C GLY A 157 26.74 25.70 40.49
N LYS A 158 27.22 25.99 39.27
CA LYS A 158 26.52 25.69 38.01
C LYS A 158 27.00 24.36 37.43
N PHE A 159 26.06 23.47 37.18
CA PHE A 159 26.31 22.15 36.60
C PHE A 159 25.62 22.01 35.23
N GLN A 160 26.26 21.27 34.32
CA GLN A 160 25.65 20.80 33.09
C GLN A 160 25.72 19.27 33.04
N PHE A 161 24.55 18.63 32.93
CA PHE A 161 24.45 17.19 32.70
C PHE A 161 24.13 16.92 31.24
N LEU A 162 24.94 16.09 30.58
CA LEU A 162 24.69 15.58 29.24
C LEU A 162 24.49 14.06 29.32
N MET A 163 23.26 13.60 29.11
CA MET A 163 22.98 12.18 28.88
C MET A 163 22.95 11.90 27.39
N SER A 164 24.05 11.32 26.88
CA SER A 164 24.23 10.91 25.47
C SER A 164 23.93 9.42 25.31
N THR A 165 23.36 9.03 24.16
CA THR A 165 23.13 7.61 23.81
C THR A 165 24.39 6.86 23.39
N THR A 166 25.54 7.55 23.30
CA THR A 166 26.86 7.01 22.97
C THR A 166 27.78 7.01 24.21
N PRO A 167 28.64 5.99 24.39
CA PRO A 167 29.55 5.92 25.53
C PRO A 167 30.56 7.07 25.50
N ALA A 168 30.59 7.87 26.58
CA ALA A 168 31.36 9.11 26.66
C ALA A 168 32.65 8.94 27.49
N GLU A 169 33.75 9.46 26.96
CA GLU A 169 35.04 9.68 27.63
C GLU A 169 34.94 10.81 28.67
N ILE A 170 35.74 10.73 29.74
CA ILE A 170 35.85 11.76 30.78
C ILE A 170 37.01 12.70 30.40
N VAL A 171 36.72 13.94 30.04
CA VAL A 171 37.74 14.96 29.73
C VAL A 171 37.83 15.97 30.87
N PHE A 172 39.01 16.08 31.48
CA PHE A 172 39.33 17.10 32.49
C PHE A 172 39.93 18.33 31.80
N GLY A 173 39.18 19.44 31.73
CA GLY A 173 39.68 20.74 31.27
C GLY A 173 40.13 21.58 32.47
N GLY A 174 41.43 21.71 32.66
CA GLY A 174 42.03 22.28 33.86
C GLY A 174 41.90 23.80 34.03
N SER A 175 41.86 24.23 35.30
CA SER A 175 42.66 25.31 35.87
C SER A 175 42.71 25.13 37.39
N ASN A 176 43.92 25.22 37.96
CA ASN A 176 44.33 24.74 39.29
C ASN A 176 43.46 25.15 40.49
N ILE A 177 43.21 24.17 41.36
CA ILE A 177 43.52 24.24 42.80
C ILE A 177 44.42 23.05 43.11
#